data_AF-A0A5Q0UFW0-F1
#
_entry.id   AF-A0A5Q0UFW0-F1
#
_cell.length_a   1.000
_cell.length_b   1.000
_cell.length_c   1.000
_cell.angle_alpha   90.00
_cell.angle_beta   90.00
_cell.angle_gamma   90.00
#
_symmetry.space_group_name_H-M   'P 1'
#
loop_
_entity.id
_entity.type
_entity.pdbx_description
1 polymer ?
#
loop_
_entity_poly.entity_id
_entity_poly.type
_entity_poly.pdbx_seq_one_letter_code
_entity_poly.pdbx_strand_id
1 'polypeptide(L)'
;EVKALLDTATEASHAKEVVRNGQTLTGKGVTVAVVDTGIYPHPDLEGRIIGFADMVNQKTEPYDDNGHGTHCAGDVASSGASSSGQYRGPAPEANLIGVKVLNKQGSGTLADIIEGVEWCIQYNEDNPDEPIDIMSMSLGGDALRYDHEQEDPLVRAVEEAWSAGIVVCVAAGNSGPDSQTIASP
;
A
#
# COMPACT_ATOMS: atom_id res chain seq x y z
N GLU A 1 -21.64 -11.97 -0.47
CA GLU A 1 -20.97 -11.07 0.48
C GLU A 1 -19.50 -11.49 0.50
N VAL A 2 -18.61 -10.69 -0.10
CA VAL A 2 -17.16 -10.95 -0.04
C VAL A 2 -16.66 -10.22 1.21
N LYS A 3 -16.13 -10.97 2.17
CA LYS A 3 -15.53 -10.40 3.37
C LYS A 3 -14.02 -10.57 3.26
N ALA A 4 -13.31 -9.46 3.10
CA ALA A 4 -11.86 -9.44 3.29
C ALA A 4 -11.61 -9.32 4.79
N LEU A 5 -11.31 -10.45 5.45
CA LEU A 5 -11.00 -10.48 6.88
C LEU A 5 -9.56 -10.94 7.03
N LEU A 6 -8.75 -10.14 7.72
CA LEU A 6 -7.32 -10.37 7.87
C LEU A 6 -7.00 -11.70 8.57
N ASP A 7 -7.87 -12.12 9.49
CA ASP A 7 -7.77 -13.42 10.18
C ASP A 7 -8.01 -14.62 9.25
N THR A 8 -8.69 -14.42 8.13
CA THR A 8 -8.89 -15.44 7.10
C THR A 8 -7.77 -15.40 6.06
N ALA A 9 -7.41 -14.20 5.57
CA ALA A 9 -6.41 -14.03 4.51
C ALA A 9 -5.00 -14.47 4.96
N THR A 10 -4.59 -14.10 6.17
CA THR A 10 -3.24 -14.42 6.68
C THR A 10 -3.07 -15.92 6.93
N GLU A 11 -4.12 -16.59 7.42
CA GLU A 11 -4.12 -18.04 7.63
C GLU A 11 -4.18 -18.77 6.28
N ALA A 12 -5.05 -18.37 5.36
CA ALA A 12 -5.20 -19.02 4.06
C ALA A 12 -3.94 -18.91 3.17
N SER A 13 -3.17 -17.84 3.34
CA SER A 13 -1.88 -17.65 2.65
C SER A 13 -0.70 -18.31 3.38
N HIS A 14 -0.91 -18.89 4.56
CA HIS A 14 0.15 -19.41 5.43
C HIS A 14 1.24 -18.37 5.77
N ALA A 15 0.90 -17.07 5.73
CA ALA A 15 1.90 -16.01 5.86
C ALA A 15 2.59 -15.99 7.24
N LYS A 16 1.88 -16.40 8.32
CA LYS A 16 2.44 -16.53 9.68
C LYS A 16 3.49 -17.64 9.80
N GLU A 17 3.54 -18.56 8.84
CA GLU A 17 4.35 -19.79 8.88
C GLU A 17 5.61 -19.70 8.00
N VAL A 18 5.86 -18.54 7.38
CA VAL A 18 7.02 -18.38 6.50
C VAL A 18 8.30 -18.37 7.32
N VAL A 19 9.08 -19.44 7.20
CA VAL A 19 10.35 -19.63 7.90
C VAL A 19 11.50 -19.72 6.90
N ARG A 20 12.57 -18.96 7.14
CA ARG A 20 13.82 -19.04 6.39
C ARG A 20 14.98 -19.20 7.36
N ASN A 21 15.84 -20.19 7.13
CA ASN A 21 17.00 -20.49 7.99
C ASN A 21 16.65 -20.66 9.49
N GLY A 22 15.47 -21.22 9.79
CA GLY A 22 15.00 -21.43 11.16
C GLY A 22 14.45 -20.19 11.86
N GLN A 23 14.28 -19.06 11.15
CA GLN A 23 13.66 -17.85 11.66
C GLN A 23 12.34 -17.58 10.94
N THR A 24 11.29 -17.29 11.71
CA THR A 24 10.02 -16.78 11.18
C THR A 24 10.25 -15.39 10.59
N LEU A 25 9.84 -15.19 9.35
CA LEU A 25 9.90 -13.88 8.70
C LEU A 25 8.73 -13.02 9.17
N THR A 26 9.02 -11.79 9.56
CA THR A 26 8.03 -10.85 10.14
C THR A 26 7.95 -9.52 9.39
N GLY A 27 8.72 -9.37 8.31
CA GLY A 27 8.88 -8.10 7.60
C GLY A 27 9.83 -7.12 8.29
N LYS A 28 10.49 -7.51 9.39
CA LYS A 28 11.45 -6.63 10.07
C LYS A 28 12.55 -6.14 9.12
N GLY A 29 12.71 -4.82 9.07
CA GLY A 29 13.69 -4.15 8.19
C GLY A 29 13.20 -3.98 6.75
N VAL A 30 11.94 -4.30 6.46
CA VAL A 30 11.27 -4.01 5.18
C VAL A 30 10.36 -2.80 5.37
N THR A 31 10.38 -1.87 4.44
CA THR A 31 9.50 -0.69 4.43
C THR A 31 8.46 -0.81 3.33
N VAL A 32 7.19 -0.64 3.70
CA VAL A 32 6.06 -0.66 2.77
C VAL A 32 5.40 0.71 2.69
N ALA A 33 5.37 1.30 1.51
CA ALA A 33 4.56 2.48 1.22
C ALA A 33 3.12 2.06 0.91
N VAL A 34 2.17 2.62 1.65
CA VAL A 34 0.73 2.44 1.42
C VAL A 34 0.21 3.70 0.73
N VAL A 35 0.00 3.61 -0.57
CA VAL A 35 -0.45 4.72 -1.42
C VAL A 35 -1.99 4.69 -1.49
N ASP A 36 -2.65 5.53 -0.69
CA ASP A 36 -4.09 5.41 -0.43
C ASP A 36 -4.70 6.74 0.10
N THR A 37 -5.70 6.65 0.97
CA THR A 37 -6.41 7.73 1.66
C THR A 37 -5.67 8.28 2.88
N GLY A 38 -4.47 7.76 3.15
CA GLY A 38 -3.64 8.12 4.30
C GLY A 38 -3.43 6.96 5.25
N ILE A 39 -2.88 7.26 6.43
CA ILE A 39 -2.63 6.27 7.47
C ILE A 39 -2.83 6.92 8.84
N TYR A 40 -3.71 6.35 9.65
CA TYR A 40 -3.90 6.79 11.03
C TYR A 40 -2.92 6.05 11.96
N PRO A 41 -2.30 6.72 12.95
CA PRO A 41 -1.45 6.09 13.97
C PRO A 41 -2.27 5.25 14.96
N HIS A 42 -2.82 4.14 14.46
CA HIS A 42 -3.57 3.16 15.25
C HIS A 42 -2.62 2.38 16.17
N PRO A 43 -3.03 1.95 17.38
CA PRO A 43 -2.18 1.18 18.29
C PRO A 43 -1.54 -0.07 17.66
N ASP A 44 -2.26 -0.74 16.75
CA ASP A 44 -1.73 -1.92 16.06
C ASP A 44 -0.55 -1.60 15.13
N LEU A 45 -0.35 -0.34 14.76
CA LEU A 45 0.71 0.19 13.88
C LEU A 45 1.76 1.03 14.64
N GLU A 46 1.63 1.14 15.97
CA GLU A 46 2.46 2.01 16.80
C GLU A 46 3.96 1.76 16.60
N GLY A 47 4.72 2.86 16.51
CA GLY A 47 6.18 2.84 16.38
C GLY A 47 6.73 2.40 15.02
N ARG A 48 5.87 2.17 14.03
CA ARG A 48 6.28 1.65 12.70
C ARG A 48 5.87 2.52 11.53
N ILE A 49 5.12 3.59 11.76
CA ILE A 49 4.90 4.63 10.74
C ILE A 49 6.12 5.56 10.77
N ILE A 50 7.01 5.40 9.79
CA ILE A 50 8.30 6.11 9.73
C ILE A 50 8.27 7.31 8.78
N GLY A 51 7.24 7.42 7.94
CA GLY A 51 7.09 8.51 6.98
C GLY A 51 5.63 8.75 6.60
N PHE A 52 5.36 9.97 6.15
CA PHE A 52 4.06 10.37 5.65
C PHE A 52 4.19 11.45 4.56
N ALA A 53 3.41 11.33 3.50
CA ALA A 53 3.27 12.32 2.45
C ALA A 53 1.80 12.54 2.12
N ASP A 54 1.40 13.78 1.82
CA ASP A 54 0.00 14.15 1.56
C ASP A 54 -0.11 15.06 0.34
N MET A 55 -0.48 14.47 -0.79
CA MET A 55 -0.67 15.15 -2.07
C MET A 55 -2.05 15.84 -2.11
N VAL A 56 -2.94 15.53 -1.17
CA VAL A 56 -4.33 16.04 -1.17
C VAL A 56 -4.45 17.33 -0.37
N ASN A 57 -3.94 17.35 0.87
CA ASN A 57 -4.07 18.50 1.77
C ASN A 57 -2.72 19.05 2.26
N GLN A 58 -1.59 18.48 1.81
CA GLN A 58 -0.24 18.94 2.15
C GLN A 58 0.04 19.01 3.65
N LYS A 59 -0.55 18.09 4.43
CA LYS A 59 -0.23 17.95 5.85
C LYS A 59 1.04 17.11 6.04
N THR A 60 1.77 17.42 7.10
CA THR A 60 3.01 16.72 7.45
C THR A 60 2.80 15.56 8.43
N GLU A 61 1.75 15.61 9.24
CA GLU A 61 1.46 14.58 10.24
C GLU A 61 0.56 13.49 9.67
N PRO A 62 0.79 12.20 10.00
CA PRO A 62 -0.01 11.10 9.51
C PRO A 62 -1.45 11.17 10.01
N TYR A 63 -2.38 11.02 9.08
CA TYR A 63 -3.81 10.92 9.34
C TYR A 63 -4.48 10.13 8.21
N ASP A 64 -5.70 9.69 8.50
CA ASP A 64 -6.60 9.11 7.52
C ASP A 64 -8.02 9.62 7.83
N ASP A 65 -8.62 10.31 6.87
CA ASP A 65 -9.95 10.89 6.97
C ASP A 65 -11.01 10.11 6.19
N ASN A 66 -10.67 8.91 5.71
CA ASN A 66 -11.57 7.94 5.10
C ASN A 66 -11.60 6.62 5.87
N GLY A 67 -10.42 6.06 6.18
CA GLY A 67 -10.22 4.79 6.88
C GLY A 67 -9.71 3.65 6.00
N HIS A 68 -9.83 3.75 4.67
CA HIS A 68 -9.41 2.70 3.74
C HIS A 68 -7.90 2.45 3.79
N GLY A 69 -7.08 3.50 3.82
CA GLY A 69 -5.62 3.38 3.84
C GLY A 69 -5.12 2.80 5.14
N THR A 70 -5.72 3.17 6.27
CA THR A 70 -5.43 2.54 7.57
C THR A 70 -5.82 1.06 7.60
N HIS A 71 -6.94 0.69 6.96
CA HIS A 71 -7.34 -0.71 6.82
C HIS A 71 -6.29 -1.49 6.00
N CYS A 72 -5.90 -0.98 4.83
CA CYS A 72 -4.87 -1.61 3.99
C CYS A 72 -3.52 -1.71 4.70
N ALA A 73 -3.11 -0.68 5.43
CA ALA A 73 -1.89 -0.72 6.25
C ALA A 73 -1.96 -1.80 7.35
N GLY A 74 -3.14 -1.99 7.95
CA GLY A 74 -3.43 -3.08 8.86
C GLY A 74 -3.29 -4.46 8.20
N ASP A 75 -3.83 -4.62 6.98
CA ASP A 75 -3.74 -5.86 6.21
C ASP A 75 -2.30 -6.22 5.85
N VAL A 76 -1.40 -5.23 5.73
CA VAL A 76 0.03 -5.45 5.51
C VAL A 76 0.75 -5.79 6.81
N ALA A 77 0.60 -4.96 7.84
CA ALA A 77 1.53 -4.94 8.96
C ALA A 77 0.88 -4.81 10.33
N SER A 78 -0.42 -5.03 10.51
CA SER A 78 -1.02 -5.02 11.85
C SER A 78 -0.26 -5.94 12.81
N SER A 79 0.12 -5.43 13.99
CA SER A 79 0.69 -6.27 15.05
C SER A 79 -0.35 -7.19 15.67
N GLY A 80 -1.64 -6.89 15.51
CA GLY A 80 -2.75 -7.57 16.16
C GLY A 80 -2.88 -7.26 17.65
N ALA A 81 -2.18 -6.26 18.18
CA ALA A 81 -2.15 -5.95 19.61
C ALA A 81 -3.56 -5.70 20.19
N SER A 82 -4.40 -4.94 19.49
CA SER A 82 -5.78 -4.63 19.91
C SER A 82 -6.74 -5.83 19.80
N SER A 83 -6.30 -6.92 19.18
CA SER A 83 -7.11 -8.12 18.93
C SER A 83 -6.50 -9.41 19.50
N SER A 84 -5.54 -9.29 20.42
CA SER A 84 -4.81 -10.46 20.97
C SER A 84 -4.21 -11.37 19.89
N GLY A 85 -3.77 -10.77 18.78
CA GLY A 85 -3.14 -11.45 17.64
C GLY A 85 -4.10 -11.98 16.58
N GLN A 86 -5.42 -11.84 16.75
CA GLN A 86 -6.40 -12.33 15.77
C GLN A 86 -6.22 -11.66 14.39
N TYR A 87 -6.14 -10.33 14.36
CA TYR A 87 -5.97 -9.53 13.13
C TYR A 87 -4.52 -9.09 12.95
N ARG A 88 -3.58 -10.02 13.15
CA ARG A 88 -2.15 -9.80 12.86
C ARG A 88 -1.92 -9.94 11.36
N GLY A 89 -1.30 -8.93 10.75
CA GLY A 89 -0.92 -8.94 9.34
C GLY A 89 0.25 -9.89 9.04
N PRO A 90 0.56 -10.13 7.76
CA PRO A 90 1.65 -11.00 7.31
C PRO A 90 3.04 -10.44 7.62
N ALA A 91 3.21 -9.10 7.65
CA ALA A 91 4.48 -8.42 7.92
C ALA A 91 4.40 -7.54 9.19
N PRO A 92 4.14 -8.13 10.37
CA PRO A 92 3.80 -7.42 11.60
C PRO A 92 4.95 -6.62 12.24
N GLU A 93 6.18 -6.74 11.72
CA GLU A 93 7.33 -5.93 12.13
C GLU A 93 7.88 -5.06 10.98
N ALA A 94 7.17 -4.97 9.85
CA ALA A 94 7.53 -4.05 8.78
C ALA A 94 7.29 -2.59 9.18
N ASN A 95 8.12 -1.71 8.62
CA ASN A 95 7.92 -0.27 8.64
C ASN A 95 6.86 0.12 7.60
N LEU A 96 6.15 1.19 7.87
CA LEU A 96 5.09 1.72 7.03
C LEU A 96 5.35 3.20 6.71
N ILE A 97 5.07 3.56 5.46
CA ILE A 97 4.98 4.95 5.02
C ILE A 97 3.58 5.17 4.46
N GLY A 98 2.87 6.19 4.93
CA GLY A 98 1.58 6.55 4.36
C GLY A 98 1.74 7.59 3.26
N VAL A 99 1.24 7.31 2.06
CA VAL A 99 1.24 8.26 0.94
C VAL A 99 -0.19 8.55 0.56
N LYS A 100 -0.71 9.70 1.00
CA LYS A 100 -2.10 10.09 0.78
C LYS A 100 -2.27 10.74 -0.60
N VAL A 101 -2.90 10.00 -1.50
CA VAL A 101 -3.28 10.43 -2.85
C VAL A 101 -4.80 10.45 -3.08
N LEU A 102 -5.57 9.90 -2.13
CA LEU A 102 -7.04 9.87 -2.17
C LEU A 102 -7.63 10.76 -1.07
N ASN A 103 -8.70 11.48 -1.40
CA ASN A 103 -9.41 12.36 -0.46
C ASN A 103 -10.33 11.56 0.50
N LYS A 104 -11.02 12.25 1.40
CA LYS A 104 -11.93 11.67 2.40
C LYS A 104 -13.06 10.78 1.84
N GLN A 105 -13.38 10.88 0.55
CA GLN A 105 -14.38 10.05 -0.13
C GLN A 105 -13.77 8.82 -0.81
N GLY A 106 -12.46 8.60 -0.68
CA GLY A 106 -11.75 7.51 -1.37
C GLY A 106 -11.51 7.79 -2.85
N SER A 107 -11.49 9.06 -3.26
CA SER A 107 -11.31 9.47 -4.66
C SER A 107 -10.09 10.39 -4.78
N GLY A 108 -9.32 10.23 -5.84
CA GLY A 108 -8.17 11.07 -6.15
C GLY A 108 -8.09 11.32 -7.65
N THR A 109 -7.23 12.25 -8.05
CA THR A 109 -6.93 12.45 -9.46
C THR A 109 -5.77 11.56 -9.89
N LEU A 110 -5.71 11.26 -11.19
CA LEU A 110 -4.57 10.59 -11.79
C LEU A 110 -3.24 11.32 -11.50
N ALA A 111 -3.27 12.66 -11.47
CA ALA A 111 -2.10 13.47 -11.14
C ALA A 111 -1.63 13.24 -9.70
N ASP A 112 -2.53 13.23 -8.72
CA ASP A 112 -2.18 12.99 -7.31
C ASP A 112 -1.57 11.60 -7.11
N ILE A 113 -2.08 10.59 -7.81
CA ILE A 113 -1.58 9.22 -7.75
C ILE A 113 -0.17 9.15 -8.34
N ILE A 114 0.05 9.73 -9.52
CA ILE A 114 1.38 9.78 -10.16
C ILE A 114 2.37 10.53 -9.28
N GLU A 115 2.00 11.68 -8.73
CA GLU A 115 2.84 12.45 -7.80
C GLU A 115 3.18 11.62 -6.55
N GLY A 116 2.25 10.80 -6.05
CA GLY A 116 2.49 9.84 -4.98
C GLY A 116 3.52 8.77 -5.33
N VAL A 117 3.48 8.23 -6.55
CA VAL A 117 4.45 7.24 -7.03
C VAL A 117 5.82 7.88 -7.21
N GLU A 118 5.90 9.05 -7.85
CA GLU A 118 7.13 9.81 -8.04
C GLU A 118 7.76 10.19 -6.70
N TRP A 119 6.96 10.58 -5.71
CA TRP A 119 7.43 10.87 -4.36
C TRP A 119 8.07 9.63 -3.70
N CYS A 120 7.52 8.43 -3.89
CA CYS A 120 8.12 7.20 -3.36
C CYS A 120 9.50 6.92 -3.99
N ILE A 121 9.65 7.17 -5.28
CA ILE A 121 10.94 7.02 -5.98
C ILE A 121 11.94 8.02 -5.41
N GLN A 122 11.54 9.30 -5.30
CA GLN A 122 12.40 10.34 -4.74
C GLN A 122 12.77 10.06 -3.28
N TYR A 123 11.85 9.53 -2.48
CA TYR A 123 12.11 9.13 -1.11
C TYR A 123 13.26 8.12 -1.03
N ASN A 124 13.33 7.15 -1.94
CA ASN A 124 14.42 6.17 -1.97
C ASN A 124 15.77 6.79 -2.34
N GLU A 125 15.78 7.78 -3.23
CA GLU A 125 17.00 8.54 -3.55
C GLU A 125 17.51 9.33 -2.33
N ASP A 126 16.59 9.92 -1.57
CA ASP A 126 16.89 10.73 -0.39
C ASP A 126 17.22 9.89 0.85
N ASN A 127 16.72 8.65 0.92
CA ASN A 127 16.83 7.76 2.09
C ASN A 127 17.42 6.39 1.71
N PRO A 128 18.67 6.32 1.20
CA PRO A 128 19.26 5.07 0.72
C PRO A 128 19.48 4.01 1.81
N ASP A 129 19.51 4.42 3.08
CA ASP A 129 19.71 3.53 4.23
C ASP A 129 18.39 2.92 4.76
N GLU A 130 17.23 3.53 4.46
CA GLU A 130 15.90 3.03 4.83
C GLU A 130 14.92 3.24 3.65
N PRO A 131 15.18 2.60 2.49
CA PRO A 131 14.35 2.76 1.31
C PRO A 131 12.98 2.08 1.50
N ILE A 132 12.01 2.51 0.70
CA ILE A 132 10.78 1.78 0.40
C ILE A 132 11.14 0.55 -0.45
N ASP A 133 10.82 -0.64 0.05
CA ASP A 133 11.02 -1.89 -0.67
C ASP A 133 9.78 -2.28 -1.48
N ILE A 134 8.59 -1.95 -0.95
CA ILE A 134 7.30 -2.37 -1.51
C ILE A 134 6.34 -1.18 -1.53
N MET A 135 5.63 -1.03 -2.64
CA MET A 135 4.51 -0.10 -2.79
C MET A 135 3.21 -0.88 -2.91
N SER A 136 2.25 -0.61 -2.02
CA SER A 136 0.92 -1.20 -2.03
C SER A 136 -0.10 -0.16 -2.48
N MET A 137 -0.79 -0.45 -3.58
CA MET A 137 -1.76 0.45 -4.23
C MET A 137 -3.12 -0.26 -4.32
N SER A 138 -3.97 -0.04 -3.32
CA SER A 138 -5.35 -0.55 -3.29
C SER A 138 -6.31 0.43 -3.96
N LEU A 139 -5.91 0.93 -5.12
CA LEU A 139 -6.62 1.92 -5.90
C LEU A 139 -6.52 1.58 -7.38
N GLY A 140 -7.41 2.15 -8.16
CA GLY A 140 -7.41 2.01 -9.61
C GLY A 140 -8.36 3.03 -10.22
N GLY A 141 -8.03 3.48 -11.43
CA GLY A 141 -8.88 4.33 -12.24
C GLY A 141 -9.56 3.53 -13.35
N ASP A 142 -10.57 4.14 -13.99
CA ASP A 142 -11.07 3.61 -15.26
C ASP A 142 -9.90 3.47 -16.23
N ALA A 143 -9.67 2.26 -16.74
CA ALA A 143 -8.66 2.04 -17.78
C ALA A 143 -9.06 2.85 -19.01
N LEU A 144 -8.34 3.94 -19.26
CA LEU A 144 -8.52 4.72 -20.46
C LEU A 144 -8.08 3.88 -21.65
N ARG A 145 -8.78 4.02 -22.79
CA ARG A 145 -8.43 3.28 -24.00
C ARG A 145 -7.20 3.91 -24.64
N TYR A 146 -6.08 3.27 -24.39
CA TYR A 146 -4.84 3.45 -25.13
C TYR A 146 -4.67 2.34 -26.16
N ASP A 147 -3.91 2.59 -27.23
CA ASP A 147 -3.60 1.56 -28.22
C ASP A 147 -2.59 0.54 -27.64
N HIS A 148 -1.76 0.99 -26.70
CA HIS A 148 -0.80 0.20 -25.94
C HIS A 148 -0.82 0.57 -24.45
N GLU A 149 -0.60 -0.40 -23.56
CA GLU A 149 -0.57 -0.19 -22.10
C GLU A 149 0.49 0.82 -21.68
N GLN A 150 1.60 0.89 -22.41
CA GLN A 150 2.72 1.80 -22.17
C GLN A 150 2.37 3.27 -22.45
N GLU A 151 1.23 3.55 -23.06
CA GLU A 151 0.76 4.93 -23.26
C GLU A 151 -0.04 5.44 -22.06
N ASP A 152 -0.45 4.54 -21.15
CA ASP A 152 -1.10 4.92 -19.90
C ASP A 152 -0.05 5.56 -18.96
N PRO A 153 -0.24 6.82 -18.54
CA PRO A 153 0.71 7.52 -17.70
C PRO A 153 0.85 6.90 -16.31
N LEU A 154 -0.19 6.26 -15.76
CA LEU A 154 -0.10 5.59 -14.47
C LEU A 154 0.69 4.30 -14.58
N VAL A 155 0.46 3.51 -15.63
CA VAL A 155 1.26 2.30 -15.93
C VAL A 155 2.74 2.66 -16.05
N ARG A 156 3.05 3.74 -16.78
CA ARG A 156 4.44 4.23 -16.88
C ARG A 156 5.03 4.60 -15.53
N ALA A 157 4.30 5.32 -14.68
CA ALA A 157 4.79 5.71 -13.37
C ALA A 157 5.09 4.49 -12.48
N VAL A 158 4.21 3.48 -12.47
CA VAL A 158 4.46 2.26 -11.67
C VAL A 158 5.58 1.40 -12.24
N GLU A 159 5.77 1.35 -13.55
CA GLU A 159 6.91 0.67 -14.19
C GLU A 159 8.25 1.39 -13.90
N GLU A 160 8.23 2.73 -13.79
CA GLU A 160 9.38 3.51 -13.34
C GLU A 160 9.73 3.18 -11.87
N ALA A 161 8.73 3.09 -10.98
CA ALA A 161 8.94 2.65 -9.59
C ALA A 161 9.48 1.22 -9.51
N TRP A 162 8.95 0.30 -10.31
CA TRP A 162 9.46 -1.07 -10.43
C TRP A 162 10.94 -1.09 -10.87
N SER A 163 11.26 -0.31 -11.89
CA SER A 163 12.63 -0.17 -12.41
C SER A 163 13.59 0.47 -11.41
N ALA A 164 13.08 1.33 -10.52
CA ALA A 164 13.82 1.91 -9.39
C ALA A 164 14.03 0.93 -8.21
N GLY A 165 13.53 -0.30 -8.31
CA GLY A 165 13.75 -1.36 -7.33
C GLY A 165 12.65 -1.50 -6.28
N ILE A 166 11.52 -0.79 -6.44
CA ILE A 166 10.35 -0.92 -5.56
C ILE A 166 9.43 -2.00 -6.11
N VAL A 167 9.11 -3.03 -5.32
CA VAL A 167 8.10 -4.02 -5.71
C VAL A 167 6.72 -3.37 -5.66
N VAL A 168 6.03 -3.29 -6.81
CA VAL A 168 4.70 -2.68 -6.89
C VAL A 168 3.61 -3.74 -6.84
N CYS A 169 2.69 -3.61 -5.89
CA CYS A 169 1.53 -4.46 -5.70
C CYS A 169 0.25 -3.63 -5.92
N VAL A 170 -0.53 -3.98 -6.94
CA VAL A 170 -1.76 -3.24 -7.32
C VAL A 170 -2.99 -4.14 -7.26
N ALA A 171 -4.14 -3.59 -6.84
CA ALA A 171 -5.41 -4.29 -6.90
C ALA A 171 -5.98 -4.35 -8.32
N ALA A 172 -6.50 -5.51 -8.73
CA ALA A 172 -7.10 -5.69 -10.07
C ALA A 172 -8.35 -4.83 -10.35
N GLY A 173 -8.98 -4.29 -9.29
CA GLY A 173 -10.24 -3.55 -9.35
C GLY A 173 -11.48 -4.39 -9.03
N ASN A 174 -12.58 -3.70 -8.72
CA ASN A 174 -13.84 -4.32 -8.27
C ASN A 174 -14.94 -4.31 -9.33
N SER A 175 -14.60 -4.06 -10.60
CA SER A 175 -15.53 -3.90 -11.72
C SER A 175 -16.01 -5.22 -12.33
N GLY A 176 -15.56 -6.36 -11.82
CA GLY A 176 -16.05 -7.69 -12.23
C GLY A 176 -17.55 -7.89 -11.93
N PRO A 177 -18.15 -9.00 -12.40
CA PRO A 177 -17.51 -10.20 -12.95
C PRO A 177 -17.43 -10.24 -14.48
N ASP A 178 -17.84 -9.19 -15.18
CA ASP A 178 -17.82 -9.16 -16.65
C ASP A 178 -16.38 -9.18 -17.18
N SER A 179 -16.20 -9.59 -18.44
CA SER A 179 -14.91 -9.54 -19.13
C SER A 179 -14.42 -8.10 -19.31
N GLN A 180 -13.10 -7.92 -19.40
CA GLN A 180 -12.47 -6.61 -19.66
C GLN A 180 -12.70 -5.58 -18.54
N THR A 181 -12.57 -6.03 -17.29
CA THR A 181 -12.83 -5.26 -16.07
C THR A 181 -11.57 -4.98 -15.25
N ILE A 182 -10.39 -5.29 -15.79
CA ILE A 182 -9.11 -4.91 -15.20
C ILE A 182 -8.91 -3.40 -15.41
N ALA A 183 -8.65 -2.69 -14.31
CA ALA A 183 -8.42 -1.26 -14.25
C ALA A 183 -6.93 -0.92 -14.48
N SER A 184 -6.59 0.37 -14.49
CA SER A 184 -5.21 0.88 -14.44
C SER A 184 -4.89 1.35 -13.02
N PRO A 185 -3.69 1.09 -12.47
CA PRO A 185 -2.56 0.38 -13.07
C PRO A 185 -2.71 -1.14 -13.13
#